data_AF-A0A933KVT5-F1
#
_entry.id   AF-A0A933KVT5-F1
#
_cell.length_a   1.000
_cell.length_b   1.000
_cell.length_c   1.000
_cell.angle_alpha   90.00
_cell.angle_beta   90.00
_cell.angle_gamma   90.00
#
_symmetry.space_group_name_H-M   'P 1'
#
loop_
_entity.id
_entity.type
_entity.pdbx_description
1 polymer ?
#
loop_
_entity_poly.entity_id
_entity_poly.type
_entity_poly.pdbx_seq_one_letter_code
_entity_poly.pdbx_strand_id
1 'polypeptide(L)'
;MSSETSTDSLQPWQLFTLAGLIGATVVVFVSRGQTPAGIVLLSLSIFAAAVVGLTAWRTFAPLSGGDQPAGPQMVAGRTRVALEREKALVLRSIKELEFDRAMGKVSERDFAEMGARLRARAAGLILQLDAGASYREEIEREIARRVGGEAAKAPARSGQDRGRSEAAVCPACRTTNDPDARFCKHCGASLEKTA
;
A
#
# COMPACT_ATOMS: atom_id res chain seq x y z
N MET A 1 -11.20 4.24 35.23
CA MET A 1 -11.85 2.97 34.90
C MET A 1 -12.86 3.25 33.80
N SER A 2 -12.42 3.18 32.55
CA SER A 2 -13.29 3.28 31.38
C SER A 2 -12.77 2.26 30.39
N SER A 3 -13.38 1.08 30.38
CA SER A 3 -13.12 0.06 29.37
C SER A 3 -13.93 0.44 28.14
N GLU A 4 -13.25 0.92 27.10
CA GLU A 4 -13.83 1.01 25.77
C GLU A 4 -13.97 -0.41 25.24
N THR A 5 -15.21 -0.89 25.22
CA THR A 5 -15.59 -2.13 24.55
C THR A 5 -15.45 -1.89 23.05
N SER A 6 -14.27 -2.20 22.48
CA SER A 6 -14.09 -2.32 21.04
C SER A 6 -15.14 -3.29 20.53
N THR A 7 -16.16 -2.74 19.88
CA THR A 7 -17.19 -3.51 19.20
C THR A 7 -16.56 -3.96 17.89
N ASP A 8 -15.80 -5.04 17.96
CA ASP A 8 -15.16 -5.66 16.80
C ASP A 8 -16.29 -6.27 15.96
N SER A 9 -16.78 -5.50 14.99
CA SER A 9 -17.83 -5.94 14.08
C SER A 9 -17.28 -7.09 13.24
N LEU A 10 -17.79 -8.30 13.48
CA LEU A 10 -17.41 -9.49 12.73
C LEU A 10 -17.55 -9.22 11.23
N GLN A 11 -16.43 -9.33 10.52
CA GLN A 11 -16.39 -9.11 9.08
C GLN A 11 -17.25 -10.17 8.39
N PRO A 12 -17.96 -9.85 7.29
CA PRO A 12 -18.87 -10.79 6.63
C PRO A 12 -18.23 -12.14 6.31
N TRP A 13 -16.96 -12.15 5.91
CA TRP A 13 -16.21 -13.38 5.63
C TRP A 13 -15.94 -14.23 6.88
N GLN A 14 -15.77 -13.61 8.06
CA GLN A 14 -15.60 -14.32 9.33
C GLN A 14 -16.89 -15.03 9.75
N LEU A 15 -18.05 -14.48 9.39
CA LEU A 15 -19.35 -15.09 9.66
C LEU A 15 -19.54 -16.37 8.82
N PHE A 16 -19.13 -16.34 7.54
CA PHE A 16 -19.20 -17.53 6.68
C PHE A 16 -18.22 -18.63 7.10
N THR A 17 -17.01 -18.27 7.53
CA THR A 17 -16.05 -19.25 8.03
C THR A 17 -16.49 -19.85 9.36
N LEU A 18 -17.03 -19.04 10.28
CA LEU A 18 -17.60 -19.53 11.54
C LEU A 18 -18.83 -20.42 11.29
N ALA A 19 -19.75 -20.02 10.41
CA ALA A 19 -20.90 -20.84 10.06
C ALA A 19 -20.49 -22.19 9.44
N GLY A 20 -19.46 -22.20 8.58
CA GLY A 20 -18.89 -23.44 8.03
C GLY A 20 -18.27 -24.34 9.09
N LEU A 21 -17.54 -23.75 10.05
CA LEU A 21 -16.90 -24.48 11.15
C LEU A 21 -17.94 -25.07 12.13
N ILE A 22 -19.00 -24.32 12.42
CA ILE A 22 -20.12 -24.75 13.26
C ILE A 22 -20.91 -25.85 12.53
N GLY A 23 -21.19 -25.70 11.25
CA GLY A 23 -21.86 -26.73 10.44
C GLY A 23 -21.08 -28.05 10.41
N ALA A 24 -19.76 -27.98 10.23
CA ALA A 24 -18.89 -29.15 10.25
C ALA A 24 -18.86 -29.86 11.62
N THR A 25 -18.80 -29.10 12.71
CA THR A 25 -18.80 -29.66 14.08
C THR A 25 -20.15 -30.29 14.45
N VAL A 26 -21.28 -29.68 14.07
CA VAL A 26 -22.62 -30.25 14.28
C VAL A 26 -22.80 -31.57 13.53
N VAL A 27 -22.32 -31.67 12.29
CA VAL A 27 -22.41 -32.90 11.48
C VAL A 27 -21.60 -34.05 12.08
N VAL A 28 -20.39 -33.77 12.61
CA VAL A 28 -19.58 -34.78 13.32
C VAL A 28 -20.29 -35.25 14.60
N PHE A 29 -20.99 -34.36 15.31
CA PHE A 29 -21.67 -34.70 16.55
C PHE A 29 -22.97 -35.50 16.32
N VAL A 30 -23.72 -35.18 15.27
CA VAL A 30 -25.01 -35.83 14.93
C VAL A 30 -24.81 -37.16 14.19
N SER A 31 -23.67 -37.35 13.51
CA SER A 31 -23.39 -38.58 12.74
C SER A 31 -22.81 -39.75 13.56
N ARG A 32 -22.96 -39.75 14.89
CA ARG A 32 -22.57 -40.87 15.77
C ARG A 32 -23.37 -42.13 15.38
N GLY A 33 -22.81 -42.94 14.48
CA GLY A 33 -23.42 -44.18 13.96
C GLY A 33 -23.27 -44.41 12.44
N GLN A 34 -22.76 -43.45 11.67
CA GLN A 34 -22.53 -43.61 10.22
C GLN A 34 -21.16 -44.22 9.89
N THR A 35 -21.06 -44.89 8.73
CA THR A 35 -19.78 -45.41 8.22
C THR A 35 -18.79 -44.27 8.00
N PRO A 36 -17.48 -44.49 8.19
CA PRO A 36 -16.46 -43.44 8.07
C PRO A 36 -16.48 -42.75 6.69
N ALA A 37 -16.90 -43.46 5.64
CA ALA A 37 -17.08 -42.89 4.31
C ALA A 37 -18.18 -41.81 4.25
N GLY A 38 -19.28 -41.95 5.01
CA GLY A 38 -20.36 -40.96 5.05
C GLY A 38 -19.92 -39.63 5.67
N ILE A 39 -19.10 -39.69 6.72
CA ILE A 39 -18.54 -38.50 7.40
C ILE A 39 -17.59 -37.75 6.45
N VAL A 40 -16.77 -38.46 5.68
CA VAL A 40 -15.87 -37.86 4.70
C VAL A 40 -16.65 -37.17 3.57
N LEU A 41 -17.69 -37.82 3.03
CA LEU A 41 -18.51 -37.22 1.97
C LEU A 41 -19.28 -35.99 2.45
N LEU A 42 -19.84 -36.03 3.66
CA LEU A 42 -20.54 -34.89 4.25
C LEU A 42 -19.60 -33.70 4.47
N SER A 43 -18.42 -33.92 5.06
CA SER A 43 -17.45 -32.84 5.28
C SER A 43 -16.95 -32.22 3.97
N LEU A 44 -16.71 -33.03 2.93
CA LEU A 44 -16.39 -32.56 1.58
C LEU A 44 -17.50 -31.70 0.96
N SER A 45 -18.76 -32.12 1.11
CA SER A 45 -19.90 -31.38 0.56
C SER A 45 -20.08 -30.00 1.22
N ILE A 46 -19.88 -29.92 2.55
CA ILE A 46 -19.96 -28.67 3.31
C ILE A 46 -18.82 -27.73 2.90
N PHE A 47 -17.60 -28.26 2.79
CA PHE A 47 -16.46 -27.47 2.33
C PHE A 47 -16.67 -26.94 0.91
N ALA A 48 -17.15 -27.79 -0.01
CA ALA A 48 -17.46 -27.37 -1.38
C ALA A 48 -18.54 -26.28 -1.40
N ALA A 49 -19.61 -26.42 -0.62
CA ALA A 49 -20.66 -25.41 -0.50
C ALA A 49 -20.12 -24.07 0.04
N ALA A 50 -19.24 -24.10 1.04
CA ALA A 50 -18.60 -22.91 1.59
C ALA A 50 -17.69 -22.21 0.57
N VAL A 51 -16.90 -22.98 -0.19
CA VAL A 51 -16.05 -22.44 -1.26
C VAL A 51 -16.89 -21.79 -2.35
N VAL A 52 -17.98 -22.44 -2.78
CA VAL A 52 -18.91 -21.89 -3.78
C VAL A 52 -19.58 -20.61 -3.26
N GLY A 53 -19.97 -20.56 -1.99
CA GLY A 53 -20.52 -19.36 -1.38
C GLY A 53 -19.51 -18.20 -1.35
N LEU A 54 -18.25 -18.49 -1.01
CA LEU A 54 -17.17 -17.50 -0.98
C LEU A 54 -16.85 -16.97 -2.39
N THR A 55 -16.78 -17.85 -3.39
CA THR A 55 -16.50 -17.43 -4.78
C THR A 55 -17.65 -16.63 -5.36
N ALA A 56 -18.90 -17.04 -5.10
CA ALA A 56 -20.08 -16.28 -5.50
C ALA A 56 -20.07 -14.89 -4.86
N TRP A 57 -19.88 -14.80 -3.53
CA TRP A 57 -19.80 -13.52 -2.84
C TRP A 57 -18.67 -12.64 -3.40
N ARG A 58 -17.48 -13.19 -3.61
CA ARG A 58 -16.35 -12.45 -4.19
C ARG A 58 -16.61 -11.97 -5.62
N THR A 59 -17.42 -12.69 -6.38
CA THR A 59 -17.80 -12.32 -7.75
C THR A 59 -18.89 -11.24 -7.77
N PHE A 60 -19.81 -11.24 -6.80
CA PHE A 60 -20.89 -10.27 -6.71
C PHE A 60 -20.56 -9.03 -5.85
N ALA A 61 -19.59 -9.10 -4.95
CA ALA A 61 -19.08 -8.00 -4.15
C ALA A 61 -18.63 -6.75 -4.94
N PRO A 62 -17.97 -6.84 -6.11
CA PRO A 62 -17.63 -5.65 -6.89
C PRO A 62 -18.85 -4.94 -7.49
N LEU A 63 -19.98 -5.62 -7.67
CA LEU A 63 -21.22 -5.03 -8.18
C LEU A 63 -22.01 -4.31 -7.10
N SER A 64 -21.84 -4.67 -5.81
CA SER A 64 -22.51 -4.03 -4.68
C SER A 64 -21.80 -2.79 -4.14
N GLY A 65 -20.71 -2.35 -4.79
CA GLY A 65 -20.00 -1.11 -4.48
C GLY A 65 -19.30 -1.09 -3.11
N GLY A 66 -19.23 -2.23 -2.42
CA GLY A 66 -18.94 -2.28 -0.99
C GLY A 66 -17.54 -2.72 -0.58
N ASP A 67 -16.69 -3.21 -1.48
CA ASP A 67 -15.35 -3.62 -1.08
C ASP A 67 -14.37 -3.44 -2.23
N GLN A 68 -13.51 -2.44 -2.11
CA GLN A 68 -12.34 -2.31 -2.96
C GLN A 68 -11.32 -3.28 -2.36
N PRO A 69 -11.12 -4.48 -2.96
CA PRO A 69 -10.19 -5.44 -2.40
C PRO A 69 -8.86 -4.73 -2.24
N ALA A 70 -8.27 -4.81 -1.04
CA ALA A 70 -6.95 -4.30 -0.73
C ALA A 70 -6.05 -4.51 -1.95
N GLY A 71 -5.79 -3.41 -2.65
CA GLY A 71 -5.25 -3.44 -4.00
C GLY A 71 -3.92 -4.20 -4.00
N PRO A 72 -3.57 -4.88 -5.11
CA PRO A 72 -2.26 -5.51 -5.23
C PRO A 72 -1.19 -4.50 -4.82
N GLN A 73 -0.35 -4.87 -3.84
CA GLN A 73 0.74 -4.05 -3.31
C GLN A 73 1.52 -3.43 -4.48
N MET A 74 1.26 -2.15 -4.73
CA MET A 74 1.87 -1.44 -5.85
C MET A 74 3.30 -1.08 -5.48
N VAL A 75 4.25 -1.57 -6.27
CA VAL A 75 5.67 -1.19 -6.22
C VAL A 75 5.77 0.33 -6.47
N ALA A 76 5.94 1.07 -5.37
CA ALA A 76 5.50 2.45 -5.14
C ALA A 76 6.31 3.58 -5.83
N GLY A 77 6.72 3.43 -7.09
CA GLY A 77 7.34 4.58 -7.79
C GLY A 77 7.43 4.45 -9.30
N ARG A 78 7.90 3.31 -9.81
CA ARG A 78 8.05 3.10 -11.27
C ARG A 78 6.70 3.05 -11.99
N THR A 79 5.68 2.49 -11.34
CA THR A 79 4.32 2.42 -11.89
C THR A 79 3.68 3.80 -11.95
N ARG A 80 3.79 4.62 -10.90
CA ARG A 80 3.23 5.99 -10.88
C ARG A 80 3.83 6.89 -11.96
N VAL A 81 5.16 6.85 -12.13
CA VAL A 81 5.83 7.61 -13.20
C VAL A 81 5.36 7.16 -14.59
N ALA A 82 5.10 5.86 -14.78
CA ALA A 82 4.51 5.35 -16.01
C ALA A 82 3.08 5.88 -16.22
N LEU A 83 2.23 5.84 -15.19
CA LEU A 83 0.87 6.39 -15.25
C LEU A 83 0.86 7.90 -15.51
N GLU A 84 1.77 8.66 -14.90
CA GLU A 84 1.91 10.11 -15.12
C GLU A 84 2.34 10.41 -16.57
N ARG A 85 3.23 9.61 -17.14
CA ARG A 85 3.62 9.71 -18.55
C ARG A 85 2.45 9.40 -19.48
N GLU A 86 1.72 8.33 -19.22
CA GLU A 86 0.52 7.99 -20.01
C GLU A 86 -0.54 9.09 -19.93
N LYS A 87 -0.81 9.63 -18.74
CA LYS A 87 -1.71 10.78 -18.54
C LYS A 87 -1.25 11.97 -19.40
N ALA A 88 0.03 12.31 -19.36
CA ALA A 88 0.57 13.43 -20.14
C ALA A 88 0.39 13.22 -21.65
N LEU A 89 0.58 12.00 -22.15
CA LEU A 89 0.38 11.66 -23.57
C LEU A 89 -1.08 11.79 -23.98
N VAL A 90 -2.03 11.30 -23.16
CA VAL A 90 -3.47 11.40 -23.45
C VAL A 90 -3.93 12.86 -23.42
N LEU A 91 -3.43 13.67 -22.48
CA LEU A 91 -3.78 15.09 -22.45
C LEU A 91 -3.21 15.85 -23.65
N ARG A 92 -2.01 15.49 -24.11
CA ARG A 92 -1.45 16.03 -25.35
C ARG A 92 -2.31 15.66 -26.55
N SER A 93 -2.75 14.40 -26.67
CA SER A 93 -3.58 13.98 -27.82
C SER A 93 -4.95 14.67 -27.83
N ILE A 94 -5.54 14.96 -26.66
CA ILE A 94 -6.75 15.80 -26.57
C ILE A 94 -6.47 17.20 -27.11
N LYS A 95 -5.32 17.80 -26.78
CA LYS A 95 -4.95 19.13 -27.27
C LYS A 95 -4.68 19.17 -28.77
N GLU A 96 -4.02 18.15 -29.31
CA GLU A 96 -3.85 17.99 -30.76
C GLU A 96 -5.21 17.86 -31.46
N LEU A 97 -6.13 17.07 -30.91
CA LEU A 97 -7.48 16.93 -31.45
C LEU A 97 -8.29 18.24 -31.40
N GLU A 98 -8.17 19.03 -30.33
CA GLU A 98 -8.76 20.37 -30.22
C GLU A 98 -8.20 21.34 -31.27
N PHE A 99 -6.89 21.24 -31.53
CA PHE A 99 -6.22 22.03 -32.55
C PHE A 99 -6.66 21.61 -33.96
N ASP A 100 -6.75 20.32 -34.25
CA ASP A 100 -7.22 19.80 -35.54
C ASP A 100 -8.67 20.20 -35.85
N ARG A 101 -9.54 20.23 -34.83
CA ARG A 101 -10.88 20.80 -34.96
C ARG A 101 -10.83 22.31 -35.27
N ALA A 102 -10.02 23.08 -34.54
CA ALA A 102 -9.90 24.52 -34.75
C ALA A 102 -9.36 24.87 -36.15
N MET A 103 -8.53 24.00 -36.73
CA MET A 103 -8.05 24.11 -38.12
C MET A 103 -9.06 23.61 -39.16
N GLY A 104 -10.21 23.08 -38.74
CA GLY A 104 -11.21 22.50 -39.65
C GLY A 104 -10.79 21.16 -40.27
N LYS A 105 -9.76 20.48 -39.76
CA LYS A 105 -9.32 19.16 -40.24
C LYS A 105 -10.23 18.03 -39.76
N VAL A 106 -10.95 18.24 -38.66
CA VAL A 106 -11.81 17.26 -38.01
C VAL A 106 -13.20 17.84 -37.83
N SER A 107 -14.24 17.06 -38.14
CA SER A 107 -15.63 17.47 -37.97
C SER A 107 -16.04 17.53 -36.49
N GLU A 108 -17.06 18.32 -36.15
CA GLU A 108 -17.54 18.41 -34.75
C GLU A 108 -18.02 17.05 -34.21
N ARG A 109 -18.63 16.24 -35.08
CA ARG A 109 -19.09 14.89 -34.74
C ARG A 109 -17.92 13.97 -34.39
N ASP A 110 -16.86 13.99 -35.20
CA ASP A 110 -15.68 13.16 -34.99
C ASP A 110 -14.89 13.62 -33.76
N PHE A 111 -14.82 14.94 -33.53
CA PHE A 111 -14.25 15.52 -32.32
C PHE A 111 -15.00 15.06 -31.06
N ALA A 112 -16.33 15.07 -31.09
CA ALA A 112 -17.15 14.62 -29.97
C ALA A 112 -16.91 13.15 -29.65
N GLU A 113 -16.88 12.29 -30.67
CA GLU A 113 -16.69 10.85 -30.49
C GLU A 113 -15.27 10.51 -29.98
N MET A 114 -14.23 10.97 -30.68
CA MET A 114 -12.85 10.70 -30.30
C MET A 114 -12.47 11.38 -28.98
N GLY A 115 -12.94 12.62 -28.79
CA GLY A 115 -12.72 13.39 -27.58
C GLY A 115 -13.38 12.75 -26.35
N ALA A 116 -14.57 12.15 -26.50
CA ALA A 116 -15.22 11.43 -25.40
C ALA A 116 -14.38 10.24 -24.93
N ARG A 117 -13.88 9.42 -25.88
CA ARG A 117 -13.02 8.26 -25.56
C ARG A 117 -11.73 8.67 -24.86
N LEU A 118 -11.05 9.72 -25.35
CA LEU A 118 -9.82 10.23 -24.75
C LEU A 118 -10.06 10.82 -23.36
N ARG A 119 -11.14 11.58 -23.15
CA ARG A 119 -11.50 12.14 -21.84
C ARG A 119 -11.82 11.05 -20.82
N ALA A 120 -12.55 10.01 -21.22
CA ALA A 120 -12.82 8.85 -20.37
C ALA A 120 -11.51 8.16 -19.94
N ARG A 121 -10.57 7.96 -20.87
CA ARG A 121 -9.24 7.41 -20.55
C ARG A 121 -8.44 8.31 -19.61
N ALA A 122 -8.43 9.62 -19.85
CA ALA A 122 -7.75 10.58 -19.00
C ALA A 122 -8.31 10.59 -17.56
N ALA A 123 -9.64 10.57 -17.43
CA ALA A 123 -10.31 10.49 -16.13
C ALA A 123 -9.94 9.21 -15.37
N GLY A 124 -9.89 8.07 -16.05
CA GLY A 124 -9.46 6.80 -15.45
C GLY A 124 -8.02 6.84 -14.92
N LEU A 125 -7.08 7.41 -15.68
CA LEU A 125 -5.69 7.56 -15.25
C LEU A 125 -5.54 8.52 -14.06
N ILE A 126 -6.33 9.59 -14.01
CA ILE A 126 -6.33 10.53 -12.87
C ILE A 126 -6.85 9.84 -11.61
N LEU A 127 -7.99 9.13 -11.69
CA LEU A 127 -8.55 8.38 -10.56
C LEU A 127 -7.56 7.32 -10.02
N GLN A 128 -6.83 6.65 -10.91
CA GLN A 128 -5.80 5.69 -10.51
C GLN A 128 -4.61 6.35 -9.79
N LEU A 129 -4.21 7.55 -10.21
CA LEU A 129 -3.15 8.31 -9.55
C LEU A 129 -3.60 8.85 -8.18
N ASP A 130 -4.85 9.29 -8.07
CA ASP A 130 -5.43 9.81 -6.83
C ASP A 130 -5.64 8.69 -5.79
N ALA A 131 -6.06 7.50 -6.23
CA ALA A 131 -6.14 6.31 -5.37
C ALA A 131 -4.78 5.90 -4.78
N GLY A 132 -3.66 6.24 -5.44
CA GLY A 132 -2.32 6.04 -4.92
C GLY A 132 -1.84 7.16 -3.98
N ALA A 133 -2.47 8.33 -4.00
CA ALA A 133 -2.07 9.50 -3.21
C ALA A 133 -2.52 9.40 -1.74
N SER A 134 -3.68 8.78 -1.48
CA SER A 134 -4.19 8.53 -0.12
C SER A 134 -3.20 7.78 0.77
N TYR A 135 -2.54 6.75 0.23
CA TYR A 135 -1.50 6.01 0.95
C TYR A 135 -0.26 6.86 1.25
N ARG A 136 0.10 7.80 0.37
CA ARG A 136 1.24 8.69 0.59
C ARG A 136 0.98 9.61 1.77
N GLU A 137 -0.22 10.19 1.84
CA GLU A 137 -0.62 11.08 2.93
C GLU A 137 -0.71 10.33 4.27
N GLU A 138 -1.08 9.05 4.26
CA GLU A 138 -1.01 8.17 5.42
C GLU A 138 0.44 7.88 5.84
N ILE A 139 1.31 7.56 4.89
CA ILE A 139 2.75 7.33 5.14
C ILE A 139 3.40 8.60 5.67
N GLU A 140 3.13 9.76 5.09
CA GLU A 140 3.67 11.05 5.55
C GLU A 140 3.17 11.38 6.96
N ARG A 141 1.90 11.11 7.28
CA ARG A 141 1.36 11.23 8.65
C ARG A 141 2.03 10.28 9.63
N GLU A 142 2.30 9.04 9.23
CA GLU A 142 2.99 8.04 10.06
C GLU A 142 4.46 8.40 10.27
N ILE A 143 5.16 8.86 9.23
CA ILE A 143 6.53 9.37 9.33
C ILE A 143 6.58 10.59 10.24
N ALA A 144 5.68 11.56 10.08
CA ALA A 144 5.61 12.74 10.94
C ALA A 144 5.36 12.35 12.41
N ARG A 145 4.52 11.33 12.65
CA ARG A 145 4.26 10.79 14.00
C ARG A 145 5.50 10.14 14.61
N ARG A 146 6.27 9.38 13.84
CA ARG A 146 7.48 8.68 14.31
C ARG A 146 8.65 9.63 14.48
N VAL A 147 8.94 10.46 13.48
CA VAL A 147 10.03 11.44 13.53
C VAL A 147 9.75 12.55 14.55
N GLY A 148 8.49 12.99 14.69
CA GLY A 148 8.06 13.90 15.74
C GLY A 148 8.12 13.30 17.15
N GLY A 149 8.00 11.98 17.27
CA GLY A 149 8.15 11.23 18.53
C GLY A 149 9.59 10.88 18.89
N GLU A 150 10.46 10.60 17.91
CA GLU A 150 11.87 10.28 18.11
C GLU A 150 12.71 11.52 18.45
N ALA A 151 12.33 12.72 17.99
CA ALA A 151 12.93 13.98 18.47
C ALA A 151 12.66 14.25 19.96
N ALA A 152 11.63 13.63 20.55
CA ALA A 152 11.30 13.74 21.97
C ALA A 152 11.73 12.52 22.81
N LYS A 153 12.27 11.46 22.19
CA LYS A 153 12.67 10.21 22.87
C LYS A 153 14.00 9.64 22.37
N ALA A 154 14.98 10.50 22.06
CA ALA A 154 16.36 10.08 22.18
C ALA A 154 16.64 9.82 23.68
N PRO A 155 16.93 8.58 24.11
CA PRO A 155 17.36 8.37 25.48
C PRO A 155 18.70 9.08 25.63
N ALA A 156 18.76 10.04 26.55
CA ALA A 156 20.00 10.52 27.13
C ALA A 156 20.75 9.30 27.69
N ARG A 157 21.56 8.65 26.85
CA ARG A 157 22.53 7.67 27.30
C ARG A 157 23.59 8.49 28.02
N SER A 158 23.53 8.43 29.34
CA SER A 158 24.60 8.76 30.26
C SER A 158 25.90 8.09 29.79
N GLY A 159 26.76 8.88 29.15
CA GLY A 159 28.17 8.59 28.96
C GLY A 159 28.96 9.67 29.69
N GLN A 160 29.54 9.29 30.81
CA GLN A 160 30.47 10.10 31.59
C GLN A 160 31.67 10.53 30.72
N ASP A 161 32.01 11.81 30.85
CA ASP A 161 33.38 12.36 30.82
C ASP A 161 34.34 11.89 29.70
N ARG A 162 34.43 12.69 28.62
CA ARG A 162 35.71 13.26 28.12
C ARG A 162 35.45 14.60 27.44
N GLY A 163 36.27 15.58 27.79
CA GLY A 163 36.13 16.99 27.49
C GLY A 163 35.90 17.36 26.03
N ARG A 164 35.32 18.57 25.88
CA ARG A 164 35.20 19.39 24.68
C ARG A 164 36.21 18.98 23.58
N SER A 165 35.78 18.09 22.69
CA SER A 165 36.57 17.65 21.53
C SER A 165 36.21 18.54 20.35
N GLU A 166 37.15 19.39 19.95
CA GLU A 166 37.04 20.20 18.73
C GLU A 166 37.06 19.29 17.49
N ALA A 167 36.44 19.76 16.41
CA ALA A 167 36.32 19.00 15.17
C ALA A 167 37.70 18.54 14.64
N ALA A 168 37.86 17.25 14.37
CA ALA A 168 39.13 16.67 13.94
C ALA A 168 39.35 16.91 12.44
N VAL A 169 40.47 17.52 12.08
CA VAL A 169 40.85 17.72 10.67
C VAL A 169 41.63 16.51 10.17
N CYS A 170 41.18 15.92 9.05
CA CYS A 170 41.83 14.75 8.48
C CYS A 170 43.26 15.10 8.00
N PRO A 171 44.31 14.35 8.39
CA PRO A 171 45.67 14.63 7.95
C PRO A 171 45.89 14.36 6.45
N ALA A 172 45.10 13.47 5.85
CA ALA A 172 45.27 13.06 4.45
C ALA A 172 44.64 14.03 3.44
N CYS A 173 43.46 14.56 3.74
CA CYS A 173 42.69 15.40 2.81
C CYS A 173 42.21 16.73 3.41
N ARG A 174 42.55 17.02 4.67
CA ARG A 174 42.16 18.24 5.40
C ARG A 174 40.65 18.48 5.54
N THR A 175 39.82 17.47 5.29
CA THR A 175 38.38 17.55 5.58
C THR A 175 38.16 17.60 7.09
N THR A 176 37.31 18.52 7.54
CA THR A 176 36.84 18.59 8.93
C THR A 176 35.81 17.50 9.19
N ASN A 177 36.08 16.66 10.18
CA ASN A 177 35.24 15.54 10.58
C ASN A 177 34.66 15.76 11.96
N ASP A 178 33.57 15.06 12.25
CA ASP A 178 32.93 15.06 13.55
C ASP A 178 33.90 14.55 14.63
N PRO A 179 33.80 15.04 15.87
CA PRO A 179 34.79 14.79 16.91
C PRO A 179 34.88 13.31 17.34
N ASP A 180 33.89 12.50 17.00
CA ASP A 180 33.82 11.05 17.23
C ASP A 180 34.07 10.21 15.96
N ALA A 181 34.41 10.85 14.84
CA ALA A 181 34.68 10.16 13.58
C ALA A 181 35.99 9.37 13.65
N ARG A 182 35.90 8.04 13.47
CA ARG A 182 37.08 7.15 13.36
C ARG A 182 37.72 7.15 11.98
N PHE A 183 36.94 7.50 10.95
CA PHE A 183 37.37 7.58 9.55
C PHE A 183 36.93 8.91 8.94
N CYS A 184 37.70 9.41 7.98
CA CYS A 184 37.36 10.62 7.26
C CYS A 184 36.14 10.41 6.35
N LYS A 185 35.12 11.26 6.48
CA LYS A 185 33.89 11.21 5.66
C LYS A 185 34.11 11.47 4.17
N HIS A 186 35.23 12.07 3.80
CA HIS A 186 35.54 12.35 2.39
C HIS A 186 36.46 11.29 1.76
N CYS A 187 37.58 10.96 2.41
CA CYS A 187 38.60 10.10 1.81
C CYS A 187 38.74 8.71 2.44
N GLY A 188 38.00 8.42 3.53
CA GLY A 188 38.04 7.13 4.22
C GLY A 188 39.29 6.86 5.05
N ALA A 189 40.25 7.79 5.14
CA ALA A 189 41.46 7.61 5.95
C ALA A 189 41.12 7.52 7.46
N SER A 190 41.82 6.62 8.17
CA SER A 190 41.69 6.49 9.63
C SER A 190 42.15 7.77 10.34
N LEU A 191 41.39 8.19 11.35
CA LEU A 191 41.66 9.37 12.17
C LEU A 191 42.17 9.01 13.58
N GLU A 192 42.25 7.72 13.91
CA GLU A 192 42.83 7.27 15.18
C GLU A 192 44.35 7.51 15.16
N LYS A 193 44.88 8.24 16.17
CA LYS A 193 46.31 8.51 16.32
C LYS A 193 47.08 7.20 16.48
N THR A 194 47.85 6.80 15.48
CA THR A 194 48.97 5.88 15.68
C THR A 194 49.95 6.56 16.64
N ALA A 195 50.28 5.88 17.75
CA ALA A 195 51.17 6.37 18.81
C ALA A 195 52.58 6.67 18.29
#